data_AF-A0A9D3Z863-F1
#
_entry.id   AF-A0A9D3Z863-F1
#
_cell.length_a   1.000
_cell.length_b   1.000
_cell.length_c   1.000
_cell.angle_alpha   90.00
_cell.angle_beta   90.00
_cell.angle_gamma   90.00
#
_symmetry.space_group_name_H-M   'P 1'
#
loop_
_entity.id
_entity.type
_entity.pdbx_description
1 polymer ?
#
loop_
_entity_poly.entity_id
_entity_poly.type
_entity_poly.pdbx_seq_one_letter_code
_entity_poly.pdbx_strand_id
1 'polypeptide(L)' 'MKEMVTEDDVCLPRMDNLTRAVNLHRQKMRPQEPCDLNFDLNRENIGVNFILDDIRYEDQRHIVFATTEQLSVLKQ' A
#
# COMPACT_ATOMS: atom_id res chain seq x y z
N MET A 1 31.79 -35.34 5.81
CA MET A 1 31.62 -34.80 7.17
C MET A 1 30.14 -34.65 7.40
N LYS A 2 29.60 -35.35 8.41
CA LYS A 2 28.17 -35.31 8.74
C LYS A 2 27.96 -34.01 9.50
N GLU A 3 27.20 -33.08 8.94
CA GLU A 3 26.83 -31.86 9.66
C GLU A 3 26.13 -32.28 10.95
N MET A 4 26.74 -31.93 12.09
CA MET A 4 26.11 -32.05 13.41
C MET A 4 25.03 -31.00 13.44
N VAL A 5 23.79 -31.42 13.20
CA VAL A 5 22.61 -30.62 13.50
C VAL A 5 22.58 -30.48 15.02
N THR A 6 23.01 -29.33 15.52
CA THR A 6 22.80 -28.89 16.89
C THR A 6 21.31 -28.87 17.16
N GLU A 7 20.87 -29.43 18.30
CA GLU A 7 19.45 -29.62 18.63
C GLU A 7 18.62 -28.32 18.68
N ASP A 8 19.27 -27.16 18.64
CA ASP A 8 18.65 -25.85 18.59
C ASP A 8 18.02 -25.49 17.23
N ASP A 9 18.33 -26.22 16.16
CA ASP A 9 17.86 -25.93 14.79
C ASP A 9 16.41 -26.44 14.52
N VAL A 10 15.87 -27.27 15.41
CA VAL A 10 14.56 -27.93 15.22
C VAL A 10 13.39 -27.02 15.61
N CYS A 11 13.65 -25.88 16.26
CA CYS A 11 12.61 -24.98 16.78
C CYS A 11 12.43 -23.67 16.01
N LEU A 12 13.18 -23.43 14.94
CA LEU A 12 13.02 -22.21 14.16
C LEU A 12 11.79 -22.32 13.24
N PRO A 13 10.86 -21.34 13.27
CA PRO A 13 9.75 -21.33 12.34
C PRO A 13 10.27 -21.23 10.91
N ARG A 14 9.70 -22.03 10.01
CA ARG A 14 9.97 -21.93 8.56
C ARG A 14 9.76 -20.49 8.10
N MET A 15 10.58 -20.03 7.16
CA MET A 15 10.52 -18.67 6.62
C MET A 15 9.13 -18.31 6.08
N ASP A 16 8.42 -19.28 5.49
CA ASP A 16 7.04 -19.13 5.02
C ASP A 16 6.08 -18.77 6.16
N ASN A 17 6.26 -19.39 7.34
CA ASN A 17 5.43 -19.13 8.52
C ASN A 17 5.71 -17.74 9.08
N LEU A 18 6.98 -17.31 9.10
CA LEU A 18 7.35 -15.94 9.49
C LEU A 18 6.73 -14.92 8.54
N THR A 19 6.85 -15.15 7.23
CA THR A 19 6.27 -14.27 6.20
C THR A 19 4.76 -14.17 6.35
N ARG A 20 4.08 -15.29 6.58
CA ARG A 20 2.64 -15.33 6.84
C ARG A 20 2.26 -14.58 8.11
N ALA A 21 3.02 -14.75 9.20
CA ALA A 21 2.78 -14.04 10.46
C ALA A 21 2.93 -12.52 10.31
N VAL A 22 3.98 -12.07 9.60
CA VAL A 22 4.20 -10.66 9.25
C VAL A 22 3.04 -10.13 8.41
N ASN A 23 2.62 -10.86 7.38
CA ASN A 23 1.52 -10.44 6.51
C ASN A 23 0.18 -10.38 7.26
N LEU A 24 -0.09 -11.33 8.16
CA LEU A 24 -1.28 -11.33 9.01
C LEU A 24 -1.26 -10.14 9.99
N HIS A 25 -0.10 -9.86 10.60
CA HIS A 25 0.05 -8.69 11.47
C HIS A 25 -0.17 -7.39 10.69
N ARG A 26 0.45 -7.25 9.50
CA ARG A 26 0.21 -6.13 8.59
C ARG A 26 -1.26 -6.00 8.21
N GLN A 27 -1.94 -7.10 7.91
CA GLN A 27 -3.36 -7.10 7.57
C GLN A 27 -4.22 -6.58 8.72
N LYS A 28 -3.94 -6.98 9.97
CA LYS A 28 -4.65 -6.47 11.16
C LYS A 28 -4.42 -4.98 11.39
N MET A 29 -3.26 -4.48 10.98
CA MET A 29 -2.86 -3.07 11.13
C MET A 29 -3.21 -2.22 9.89
N ARG A 30 -3.77 -2.80 8.82
CA ARG A 30 -4.18 -2.02 7.66
C ARG A 30 -5.30 -1.08 8.08
N PRO A 31 -5.24 0.20 7.67
CA PRO A 31 -6.39 1.07 7.75
C PRO A 31 -7.58 0.43 7.03
N GLN A 32 -8.78 0.69 7.52
CA GLN A 32 -10.00 0.30 6.82
C GLN A 32 -9.98 0.93 5.42
N GLU A 33 -10.30 0.13 4.40
CA GLU A 33 -10.42 0.66 3.04
C GLU A 33 -11.51 1.74 3.02
N PRO A 34 -11.24 2.92 2.43
CA PRO A 34 -12.22 3.98 2.36
C PRO A 34 -13.42 3.51 1.54
N CYS A 35 -14.61 3.57 2.15
CA CYS A 35 -15.87 3.18 1.49
C CYS A 35 -16.51 4.35 0.72
N ASP A 36 -16.04 5.57 0.98
CA ASP A 36 -16.49 6.79 0.31
C ASP A 36 -15.28 7.68 -0.02
N LEU A 37 -15.53 8.87 -0.58
CA LEU A 37 -14.48 9.84 -0.91
C LEU A 37 -14.17 10.81 0.26
N ASN A 38 -14.71 10.57 1.45
CA ASN A 38 -14.55 11.42 2.64
C ASN A 38 -13.35 10.99 3.50
N PHE A 39 -12.16 10.92 2.90
CA PHE A 39 -10.91 10.55 3.59
C PHE A 39 -9.78 11.56 3.39
N ASP A 40 -8.81 11.60 4.29
CA ASP A 40 -7.65 12.47 4.09
C ASP A 40 -6.63 11.85 3.14
N LEU A 41 -6.10 12.67 2.23
CA LEU A 41 -5.03 12.27 1.32
C LEU A 41 -3.67 12.43 2.03
N ASN A 42 -2.98 11.31 2.26
CA ASN A 42 -1.59 11.36 2.70
C ASN A 42 -0.68 11.72 1.53
N ARG A 43 -0.42 13.02 1.35
CA ARG A 43 0.39 13.58 0.26
C ARG A 43 1.85 13.13 0.30
N GLU A 44 2.37 12.70 1.44
CA GLU A 44 3.76 12.23 1.58
C GLU A 44 4.00 10.89 0.85
N ASN A 45 2.95 10.08 0.74
CA ASN A 45 3.00 8.78 0.09
C ASN A 45 2.56 8.82 -1.38
N ILE A 46 2.23 9.99 -1.90
CA ILE A 46 1.77 10.17 -3.28
C ILE A 46 2.89 10.81 -4.10
N GLY A 47 3.09 10.30 -5.32
CA GLY A 47 4.12 10.82 -6.22
C GLY A 47 3.98 12.32 -6.46
N VAL A 48 5.11 13.03 -6.52
CA VAL A 48 5.16 14.46 -6.83
C VAL A 48 4.44 14.71 -8.17
N ASN A 49 3.56 15.71 -8.20
CA ASN A 49 2.74 16.10 -9.36
C ASN A 49 1.73 15.04 -9.84
N PHE A 50 1.43 14.01 -9.05
CA PHE A 50 0.42 13.02 -9.43
C PHE A 50 -1.02 13.45 -9.11
N ILE A 51 -1.21 14.18 -7.99
CA ILE A 51 -2.49 14.85 -7.70
C ILE A 51 -2.54 16.14 -8.51
N LEU A 52 -3.53 16.24 -9.39
CA LEU A 52 -3.80 17.45 -10.16
C LEU A 52 -4.75 18.38 -9.43
N ASP A 53 -5.84 17.83 -8.87
CA ASP A 53 -6.87 18.63 -8.19
C ASP A 53 -7.65 17.80 -7.18
N ASP A 54 -8.30 18.49 -6.23
CA ASP A 54 -9.19 17.93 -5.21
C ASP A 54 -10.40 18.86 -5.05
N ILE A 55 -11.46 18.56 -5.81
CA ILE A 55 -12.63 19.41 -6.01
C ILE A 55 -13.78 18.92 -5.13
N ARG A 56 -14.49 19.84 -4.48
CA ARG A 56 -15.75 19.56 -3.78
C ARG A 56 -16.91 20.30 -4.47
N TYR A 57 -17.91 19.57 -4.93
CA TYR A 57 -19.09 20.11 -5.60
C TYR A 57 -20.34 19.32 -5.20
N GLU A 58 -21.42 20.00 -4.80
CA GLU A 58 -22.71 19.39 -4.41
C GLU A 58 -22.57 18.13 -3.53
N ASP A 59 -21.82 18.23 -2.42
CA ASP A 59 -21.51 17.13 -1.48
C ASP A 59 -20.72 15.95 -2.06
N GLN A 60 -20.25 16.04 -3.31
CA GLN A 60 -19.35 15.08 -3.92
C GLN A 60 -17.93 15.62 -3.95
N ARG A 61 -16.97 14.75 -3.63
CA ARG A 61 -15.55 15.04 -3.76
C ARG A 61 -15.01 14.34 -4.99
N HIS A 62 -14.29 15.07 -5.83
CA HIS A 62 -13.61 14.55 -7.00
C HIS A 62 -12.10 14.77 -6.83
N ILE A 63 -11.33 13.67 -6.82
CA ILE A 63 -9.88 13.75 -6.76
C ILE A 63 -9.33 13.39 -8.13
N VAL A 64 -8.58 14.31 -8.73
CA VAL A 64 -8.03 14.16 -10.06
C VAL A 64 -6.57 13.73 -9.94
N PHE A 65 -6.27 12.56 -10.49
CA PHE A 65 -4.90 12.05 -10.60
C PHE A 65 -4.52 11.90 -12.06
N ALA A 66 -3.32 12.32 -12.42
CA ALA A 66 -2.74 11.92 -13.69
C ALA A 66 -1.22 12.02 -13.65
N THR A 67 -0.56 11.19 -14.46
CA THR A 67 0.84 11.41 -14.81
C THR A 67 0.97 12.36 -15.99
N THR A 68 2.17 12.91 -16.18
CA THR A 68 2.49 13.74 -17.34
C THR A 68 2.26 12.99 -18.66
N GLU A 69 2.54 11.68 -18.68
CA GLU A 69 2.32 10.82 -19.84
C GLU A 69 0.82 10.64 -20.12
N GLN A 70 -0.01 10.45 -19.08
CA GLN A 70 -1.47 10.35 -19.27
C GLN A 70 -2.05 11.66 -19.81
N LEU A 71 -1.57 12.81 -19.33
CA LEU A 71 -1.99 14.13 -19.83
C LEU A 71 -1.55 14.40 -21.26
N SER A 72 -0.44 13.83 -21.73
CA SER A 72 0.03 14.06 -23.10
C SER A 72 -0.85 13.37 -24.14
N VAL A 73 -1.43 12.21 -23.81
CA VAL A 73 -2.39 11.49 -24.65
C VAL A 73 -3.67 12.31 -24.86
N LEU A 74 -4.13 13.03 -23.84
CA LEU A 74 -5.36 13.84 -23.90
C LEU A 74 -5.22 15.16 -24.67
N LYS A 75 -3.99 15.57 -25.01
CA LYS A 75 -3.71 16.81 -25.76
C LYS A 75 -3.67 16.60 -27.28
N GLN A 76 -3.98 15.39 -27.75
CA GLN A 76 -4.11 15.05 -29.17
C GLN A 76 -5.46 15.50 -29.72
#